data_AF-A0A6N2LHZ5-F1
#
_entry.id   AF-A0A6N2LHZ5-F1
#
_cell.length_a   1.000
_cell.length_b   1.000
_cell.length_c   1.000
_cell.angle_alpha   90.00
_cell.angle_beta   90.00
_cell.angle_gamma   90.00
#
_symmetry.space_group_name_H-M   'P 1'
#
loop_
_entity.id
_entity.type
_entity.pdbx_description
1 polymer ?
#
loop_
_entity_poly.entity_id
_entity_poly.type
_entity_poly.pdbx_seq_one_letter_code
_entity_poly.pdbx_strand_id
1 'polypeptide(L)'
;MNTIIYKPSTYPNHPSSLFPQISRCKTTRQLKQIHAHFIKTGQIHNPLAAAELLKFLTLSTQLEIKYARKFFSHIHHPNCFSWNTIIRALADSDDDDPFHVNPLEALLYFSHMLTDGLVEPNKFTFPCVLKACAKLARIEEGKQLHGIVAKLGLVTDEFVRSNLVRMYVMCGAMKDAHVLFYQTRLEGNVVLWNVMIDGFVRMGDLRASRELFDSMPNKSVVSWNVMISGYAQNGHFKEAIEMFHDMQLRDVSPNYVTLLSVLPAISRLGAIELGKWVHLFAEKNEIEIDDVLGSALIDMYSKSGSIDKAFQVFDGIRNKKNPITWSAIIGGLAMHGRARDALDHFWRMQQAGVTPSDVVYIGVLSACSHAGLVEEGRSVYYHMVNIVGLLPRIEHYGCMVDLLGRAGYLEEAEELIFNMPIKPDDVILKALLGACKMHGNIKMGERIAKLLMGWYPHDSGSYVALSNMFASEGNWEGVVKVRLKMKEMDIRKDPGCSWIELDGVIHEFLVEDDSHPRAEAIHSMLEEMSNQLKSVGYRPNTTQVLLNVDEKEKQSALHYHSEKIAIAFGLISTRPQTPLRVVKNLRVCEDCHSSMKLVSKIYNRKIIVRDRKRFHHFENGSCSCMDYW
;
A
#
# COMPACT_ATOMS: atom_id res chain seq x y z
N MET A 1 -20.06 12.03 -81.76
CA MET A 1 -20.15 12.70 -80.44
C MET A 1 -20.75 11.70 -79.46
N ASN A 2 -19.93 11.10 -78.60
CA ASN A 2 -20.38 10.25 -77.48
C ASN A 2 -19.63 10.71 -76.23
N THR A 3 -20.37 11.31 -75.31
CA THR A 3 -19.90 11.83 -74.02
C THR A 3 -19.96 10.70 -73.01
N ILE A 4 -18.80 10.23 -72.53
CA ILE A 4 -18.72 9.25 -71.44
C ILE A 4 -18.59 10.01 -70.11
N ILE A 5 -19.56 9.73 -69.24
CA ILE A 5 -19.69 10.20 -67.86
C ILE A 5 -18.55 9.60 -67.03
N TYR A 6 -17.70 10.45 -66.44
CA TYR A 6 -16.69 10.04 -65.46
C TYR A 6 -17.37 9.89 -64.08
N LYS A 7 -17.45 8.66 -63.56
CA LYS A 7 -17.77 8.40 -62.15
C LYS A 7 -16.48 8.55 -61.32
N PRO A 8 -16.52 9.17 -60.13
CA PRO A 8 -15.36 9.22 -59.24
C PRO A 8 -15.10 7.84 -58.65
N SER A 9 -13.90 7.31 -58.87
CA SER A 9 -13.42 6.08 -58.25
C SER A 9 -13.22 6.30 -56.75
N THR A 10 -13.85 5.41 -55.98
CA THR A 10 -13.65 5.08 -54.57
C THR A 10 -12.21 5.32 -54.07
N TYR A 11 -12.08 6.09 -52.99
CA TYR A 11 -10.85 6.21 -52.20
C TYR A 11 -10.33 4.83 -51.77
N PRO A 12 -9.02 4.53 -51.88
CA PRO A 12 -8.50 3.25 -51.42
C PRO A 12 -8.37 3.20 -49.90
N ASN A 13 -8.72 2.03 -49.38
CA ASN A 13 -8.63 1.55 -48.01
C ASN A 13 -7.23 1.75 -47.39
N HIS A 14 -7.18 2.10 -46.09
CA HIS A 14 -6.07 2.03 -45.11
C HIS A 14 -4.61 1.88 -45.65
N PRO A 15 -3.64 2.74 -45.27
CA PRO A 15 -2.27 2.79 -45.85
C PRO A 15 -1.49 1.47 -45.85
N SER A 16 -1.80 0.55 -44.94
CA SER A 16 -1.23 -0.81 -44.90
C SER A 16 -1.58 -1.71 -46.09
N SER A 17 -2.54 -1.33 -46.95
CA SER A 17 -2.86 -2.01 -48.20
C SER A 17 -1.85 -1.74 -49.33
N LEU A 18 -1.09 -0.65 -49.23
CA LEU A 18 -0.16 -0.19 -50.27
C LEU A 18 1.23 -0.86 -50.18
N PHE A 19 1.59 -1.42 -49.03
CA PHE A 19 2.93 -2.01 -48.78
C PHE A 19 2.84 -3.38 -48.06
N PRO A 20 2.33 -4.45 -48.71
CA PRO A 20 2.14 -5.77 -48.10
C PRO A 20 3.43 -6.46 -47.62
N GLN A 21 4.58 -6.01 -48.11
CA GLN A 21 5.90 -6.44 -47.65
C GLN A 21 6.24 -5.98 -46.23
N ILE A 22 5.67 -4.86 -45.77
CA ILE A 22 5.85 -4.34 -44.40
C ILE A 22 4.94 -5.12 -43.43
N SER A 23 3.70 -5.40 -43.81
CA SER A 23 2.73 -6.11 -42.96
C SER A 23 3.05 -7.59 -42.73
N ARG A 24 3.94 -8.17 -43.54
CA ARG A 24 4.45 -9.56 -43.39
C ARG A 24 5.73 -9.65 -42.54
N CYS A 25 6.28 -8.52 -42.11
CA CYS A 25 7.48 -8.47 -41.29
C CYS A 25 7.21 -9.02 -39.88
N LYS A 26 8.02 -9.96 -39.40
CA LYS A 26 7.90 -10.57 -38.06
C LYS A 26 9.11 -10.32 -37.15
N THR A 27 10.19 -9.75 -37.70
CA THR A 27 11.45 -9.57 -36.96
C THR A 27 12.14 -8.25 -37.31
N THR A 28 12.85 -7.66 -36.35
CA THR A 28 13.61 -6.42 -36.52
C THR A 28 14.68 -6.51 -37.63
N ARG A 29 15.25 -7.69 -37.87
CA ARG A 29 16.23 -7.93 -38.94
C ARG A 29 15.60 -7.78 -40.33
N GLN A 30 14.40 -8.34 -40.54
CA GLN A 30 13.64 -8.20 -41.78
C GLN A 30 13.25 -6.74 -42.00
N LEU A 31 12.87 -6.03 -40.95
CA LEU A 31 12.51 -4.61 -41.04
C LEU A 31 13.70 -3.73 -41.45
N LYS A 32 14.89 -3.96 -40.88
CA LYS A 32 16.12 -3.25 -41.28
C LYS A 32 16.49 -3.52 -42.75
N GLN A 33 16.24 -4.74 -43.24
CA GLN A 33 16.44 -5.08 -44.66
C GLN A 33 15.43 -4.35 -45.57
N ILE A 34 14.16 -4.27 -45.17
CA ILE A 34 13.13 -3.53 -45.90
C ILE A 34 13.46 -2.03 -45.90
N HIS A 35 13.88 -1.47 -44.76
CA HIS A 35 14.31 -0.08 -44.69
C HIS A 35 15.52 0.20 -45.60
N ALA A 36 16.55 -0.66 -45.60
CA ALA A 36 17.69 -0.55 -46.52
C ALA A 36 17.25 -0.64 -48.00
N HIS A 37 16.29 -1.51 -48.31
CA HIS A 37 15.69 -1.60 -49.65
C HIS A 37 14.95 -0.32 -50.04
N PHE A 38 14.21 0.30 -49.10
CA PHE A 38 13.47 1.54 -49.35
C PHE A 38 14.40 2.73 -49.55
N ILE A 39 15.55 2.77 -48.88
CA ILE A 39 16.62 3.74 -49.16
C ILE A 39 17.14 3.53 -50.58
N LYS A 40 17.51 2.30 -50.95
CA LYS A 40 18.09 1.98 -52.27
C LYS A 40 17.13 2.25 -53.43
N THR A 41 15.83 2.08 -53.21
CA THR A 41 14.79 2.24 -54.23
C THR A 41 14.15 3.63 -54.25
N GLY A 42 14.55 4.53 -53.34
CA GLY A 42 13.94 5.86 -53.20
C GLY A 42 12.52 5.85 -52.63
N GLN A 43 11.96 4.68 -52.29
CA GLN A 43 10.62 4.56 -51.68
C GLN A 43 10.54 5.20 -50.29
N ILE A 44 11.69 5.42 -49.63
CA ILE A 44 11.77 6.14 -48.35
C ILE A 44 11.23 7.58 -48.43
N HIS A 45 11.23 8.19 -49.61
CA HIS A 45 10.68 9.53 -49.83
C HIS A 45 9.15 9.54 -49.88
N ASN A 46 8.48 8.39 -49.94
CA ASN A 46 7.03 8.30 -49.84
C ASN A 46 6.60 8.41 -48.36
N PRO A 47 5.86 9.46 -47.96
CA PRO A 47 5.50 9.68 -46.57
C PRO A 47 4.68 8.53 -45.96
N LEU A 48 3.85 7.82 -46.74
CA LEU A 48 3.05 6.69 -46.24
C LEU A 48 3.92 5.44 -46.01
N ALA A 49 4.88 5.20 -46.90
CA ALA A 49 5.83 4.09 -46.79
C ALA A 49 6.76 4.27 -45.57
N ALA A 50 7.24 5.50 -45.37
CA ALA A 50 8.07 5.87 -44.23
C ALA A 50 7.29 5.76 -42.90
N ALA A 51 6.03 6.20 -42.87
CA ALA A 51 5.25 6.19 -41.64
C ALA A 51 4.83 4.78 -41.18
N GLU A 52 4.56 3.85 -42.11
CA GLU A 52 4.29 2.45 -41.75
C GLU A 52 5.56 1.71 -41.25
N LEU A 53 6.73 2.03 -41.81
CA LEU A 53 8.01 1.53 -41.25
C LEU A 53 8.25 2.06 -39.84
N LEU A 54 7.99 3.35 -39.61
CA LEU A 54 8.12 3.99 -38.30
C LEU A 54 7.21 3.34 -37.26
N LYS A 55 5.96 3.04 -37.63
CA LYS A 55 5.00 2.34 -36.75
C LYS A 55 5.55 1.01 -36.24
N PHE A 56 6.10 0.19 -37.12
CA PHE A 56 6.65 -1.10 -36.72
C PHE A 56 7.89 -0.95 -35.82
N LEU A 57 8.74 0.04 -36.10
CA LEU A 57 9.90 0.38 -35.28
C LEU A 57 9.52 0.82 -33.86
N THR A 58 8.41 1.53 -33.72
CA THR A 58 7.91 1.99 -32.41
C THR A 58 7.15 0.92 -31.62
N LEU A 59 6.70 -0.16 -32.26
CA LEU A 59 6.00 -1.28 -31.61
C LEU A 59 6.94 -2.37 -31.07
N SER A 60 8.23 -2.23 -31.34
CA SER A 60 9.27 -3.21 -31.01
C SER A 60 10.12 -2.73 -29.82
N THR A 61 11.06 -3.56 -29.35
CA THR A 61 11.83 -3.37 -28.09
C THR A 61 12.38 -1.94 -27.87
N GLN A 62 12.59 -1.51 -26.61
CA GLN A 62 13.05 -0.15 -26.25
C GLN A 62 14.37 0.29 -26.94
N LEU A 63 15.28 -0.65 -27.27
CA LEU A 63 16.49 -0.37 -28.05
C LEU A 63 16.21 0.19 -29.46
N GLU A 64 14.99 0.03 -29.95
CA GLU A 64 14.56 0.39 -31.30
C GLU A 64 13.97 1.81 -31.38
N ILE A 65 13.62 2.43 -30.26
CA ILE A 65 13.17 3.84 -30.22
C ILE A 65 14.30 4.79 -30.66
N LYS A 66 15.54 4.52 -30.25
CA LYS A 66 16.73 5.29 -30.71
C LYS A 66 16.89 5.20 -32.23
N TYR A 67 16.63 4.04 -32.80
CA TYR A 67 16.66 3.84 -34.25
C TYR A 67 15.46 4.51 -34.94
N ALA A 68 14.27 4.45 -34.36
CA ALA A 68 13.08 5.16 -34.83
C ALA A 68 13.28 6.68 -34.86
N ARG A 69 13.94 7.26 -33.84
CA ARG A 69 14.31 8.70 -33.82
C ARG A 69 15.23 9.07 -34.97
N LYS A 70 16.29 8.29 -35.17
CA LYS A 70 17.21 8.49 -36.30
C LYS A 70 16.48 8.32 -37.62
N PHE A 71 15.61 7.33 -37.76
CA PHE A 71 14.79 7.15 -38.96
C PHE A 71 13.90 8.37 -39.23
N PHE A 72 13.21 8.86 -38.21
CA PHE A 72 12.32 10.02 -38.32
C PHE A 72 13.04 11.26 -38.84
N SER A 73 14.28 11.51 -38.40
CA SER A 73 15.07 12.66 -38.86
C SER A 73 15.46 12.61 -40.35
N HIS A 74 15.33 11.46 -41.02
CA HIS A 74 15.61 11.30 -42.45
C HIS A 74 14.33 11.42 -43.31
N ILE A 75 13.16 11.60 -42.69
CA ILE A 75 11.91 11.81 -43.42
C ILE A 75 11.83 13.30 -43.83
N HIS A 76 11.98 13.59 -45.12
CA HIS A 76 11.99 14.96 -45.63
C HIS A 76 10.66 15.70 -45.48
N HIS A 77 9.52 14.99 -45.53
CA HIS A 77 8.18 15.56 -45.34
C HIS A 77 7.33 14.65 -44.44
N PRO A 78 7.54 14.70 -43.11
CA PRO A 78 6.75 13.89 -42.18
C PRO A 78 5.29 14.35 -42.19
N ASN A 79 4.36 13.42 -42.39
CA ASN A 79 2.93 13.70 -42.30
C ASN A 79 2.45 13.60 -40.83
N CYS A 80 1.19 13.97 -40.57
CA CYS A 80 0.60 13.93 -39.23
C CYS A 80 0.67 12.53 -38.59
N PHE A 81 0.56 11.46 -39.40
CA PHE A 81 0.66 10.10 -38.90
C PHE A 81 2.09 9.77 -38.43
N SER A 82 3.13 10.18 -39.16
CA SER A 82 4.53 10.02 -38.74
C SER A 82 4.79 10.74 -37.42
N TRP A 83 4.36 12.01 -37.30
CA TRP A 83 4.46 12.79 -36.06
C TRP A 83 3.73 12.12 -34.89
N ASN A 84 2.46 11.75 -35.08
CA ASN A 84 1.67 11.10 -34.05
C ASN A 84 2.27 9.75 -33.61
N THR A 85 2.92 9.02 -34.54
CA THR A 85 3.55 7.73 -34.26
C THR A 85 4.79 7.89 -33.38
N ILE A 86 5.69 8.83 -33.71
CA ILE A 86 6.88 9.06 -32.88
C ILE A 86 6.51 9.67 -31.52
N ILE A 87 5.58 10.63 -31.49
CA ILE A 87 5.12 11.24 -30.23
C ILE A 87 4.45 10.20 -29.33
N ARG A 88 3.61 9.31 -29.87
CA ARG A 88 2.98 8.24 -29.11
C ARG A 88 4.01 7.29 -28.51
N ALA A 89 4.98 6.85 -29.31
CA ALA A 89 6.04 5.95 -28.85
C ALA A 89 6.84 6.55 -27.70
N LEU A 90 7.14 7.85 -27.77
CA LEU A 90 7.85 8.58 -26.73
C LEU A 90 6.98 8.83 -25.48
N ALA A 91 5.66 9.01 -25.64
CA ALA A 91 4.74 9.14 -24.51
C ALA A 91 4.44 7.80 -23.83
N ASP A 92 4.55 6.70 -24.57
CA ASP A 92 4.25 5.35 -24.10
C ASP A 92 5.42 4.69 -23.36
N SER A 93 6.65 5.21 -23.49
CA SER A 93 7.82 4.64 -22.79
C SER A 93 7.65 4.61 -21.28
N ASP A 94 8.08 3.49 -20.66
CA ASP A 94 8.04 3.27 -19.22
C ASP A 94 9.22 3.97 -18.51
N ASP A 95 8.98 4.42 -17.28
CA ASP A 95 9.89 5.28 -16.51
C ASP A 95 11.09 4.54 -15.85
N ASP A 96 11.12 3.21 -15.89
CA ASP A 96 12.03 2.38 -15.06
C ASP A 96 13.45 2.13 -15.65
N ASP A 97 13.84 2.79 -16.74
CA ASP A 97 15.23 2.74 -17.25
C ASP A 97 15.97 4.07 -16.99
N PRO A 98 17.02 4.09 -16.16
CA PRO A 98 17.89 5.25 -15.95
C PRO A 98 18.56 5.80 -17.23
N PHE A 99 18.51 5.08 -18.36
CA PHE A 99 19.29 5.38 -19.58
C PHE A 99 18.49 5.73 -20.86
N HIS A 100 17.42 6.52 -20.70
CA HIS A 100 16.85 7.45 -21.70
C HIS A 100 15.72 6.94 -22.64
N VAL A 101 14.48 6.99 -22.17
CA VAL A 101 13.35 7.56 -22.95
C VAL A 101 12.49 8.38 -22.00
N ASN A 102 12.41 9.69 -22.21
CA ASN A 102 11.67 10.60 -21.34
C ASN A 102 10.37 11.03 -22.05
N PRO A 103 9.18 10.89 -21.43
CA PRO A 103 7.93 11.45 -21.97
C PRO A 103 8.02 12.95 -22.31
N LEU A 104 9.00 13.67 -21.76
CA LEU A 104 9.30 15.06 -22.10
C LEU A 104 9.69 15.22 -23.57
N GLU A 105 10.35 14.23 -24.15
CA GLU A 105 10.69 14.24 -25.58
C GLU A 105 9.42 14.24 -26.44
N ALA A 106 8.32 13.60 -26.02
CA ALA A 106 7.06 13.67 -26.75
C ALA A 106 6.54 15.11 -26.85
N LEU A 107 6.71 15.90 -25.78
CA LEU A 107 6.36 17.33 -25.76
C LEU A 107 7.31 18.16 -26.64
N LEU A 108 8.60 17.85 -26.68
CA LEU A 108 9.57 18.50 -27.56
C LEU A 108 9.26 18.24 -29.05
N TYR A 109 8.98 16.99 -29.42
CA TYR A 109 8.59 16.65 -30.79
C TYR A 109 7.27 17.32 -31.18
N PHE A 110 6.32 17.45 -30.25
CA PHE A 110 5.11 18.23 -30.50
C PHE A 110 5.42 19.72 -30.71
N SER A 111 6.31 20.31 -29.90
CA SER A 111 6.76 21.69 -30.12
C SER A 111 7.44 21.84 -31.49
N HIS A 112 8.22 20.86 -31.93
CA HIS A 112 8.85 20.87 -33.25
C HIS A 112 7.80 20.79 -34.37
N MET A 113 6.78 19.94 -34.22
CA MET A 113 5.66 19.86 -35.17
C MET A 113 4.96 21.23 -35.32
N LEU A 114 4.76 21.95 -34.23
CA LEU A 114 4.16 23.29 -34.24
C LEU A 114 5.06 24.34 -34.91
N THR A 115 6.37 24.31 -34.63
CA THR A 115 7.34 25.28 -35.18
C THR A 115 7.60 25.05 -36.67
N ASP A 116 7.66 23.80 -37.11
CA ASP A 116 7.84 23.43 -38.53
C ASP A 116 6.64 23.88 -39.38
N GLY A 117 5.43 23.85 -38.81
CA GLY A 117 4.22 24.44 -39.41
C GLY A 117 3.72 23.75 -40.69
N LEU A 118 4.39 22.69 -41.16
CA LEU A 118 4.02 21.95 -42.37
C LEU A 118 2.79 21.06 -42.17
N VAL A 119 2.46 20.72 -40.92
CA VAL A 119 1.36 19.82 -40.57
C VAL A 119 0.65 20.32 -39.32
N GLU A 120 -0.68 20.43 -39.39
CA GLU A 120 -1.50 20.78 -38.23
C GLU A 120 -1.75 19.58 -37.29
N PRO A 121 -1.67 19.77 -35.96
CA PRO A 121 -2.14 18.78 -34.99
C PRO A 121 -3.62 18.46 -35.17
N ASN A 122 -3.98 17.21 -34.94
CA ASN A 122 -5.37 16.78 -35.03
C ASN A 122 -5.82 16.01 -33.79
N LYS A 123 -7.06 15.51 -33.82
CA LYS A 123 -7.65 14.74 -32.71
C LYS A 123 -6.87 13.48 -32.29
N PHE A 124 -5.93 12.99 -33.11
CA PHE A 124 -5.07 11.87 -32.78
C PHE A 124 -3.69 12.28 -32.23
N THR A 125 -3.32 13.56 -32.36
CA THR A 125 -2.08 14.13 -31.81
C THR A 125 -2.22 14.37 -30.31
N PHE A 126 -3.28 15.06 -29.89
CA PHE A 126 -3.48 15.50 -28.50
C PHE A 126 -3.49 14.40 -27.44
N PRO A 127 -4.16 13.25 -27.65
CA PRO A 127 -4.12 12.13 -26.69
C PRO A 127 -2.70 11.70 -26.32
N CYS A 128 -1.77 11.70 -27.29
CA CYS A 128 -0.40 11.26 -27.07
C CYS A 128 0.38 12.27 -26.20
N VAL A 129 0.26 13.57 -26.50
CA VAL A 129 0.95 14.63 -25.74
C VAL A 129 0.32 14.88 -24.37
N LEU A 130 -1.00 14.76 -24.25
CA LEU A 130 -1.71 14.85 -22.97
C LEU A 130 -1.33 13.69 -22.05
N LYS A 131 -1.14 12.48 -22.60
CA LYS A 131 -0.61 11.33 -21.86
C LYS A 131 0.80 11.61 -21.32
N ALA A 132 1.68 12.24 -22.11
CA ALA A 132 3.01 12.64 -21.64
C ALA A 132 2.93 13.66 -20.48
N CYS A 133 2.07 14.69 -20.60
CA CYS A 133 1.83 15.63 -19.49
C CYS A 133 1.30 14.93 -18.24
N ALA A 134 0.37 13.99 -18.40
CA ALA A 134 -0.23 13.22 -17.31
C ALA A 134 0.81 12.38 -16.56
N LYS A 135 1.69 11.68 -17.29
CA LYS A 135 2.79 10.87 -16.70
C LYS A 135 3.78 11.74 -15.91
N LEU A 136 4.14 12.91 -16.46
CA LEU A 136 5.11 13.81 -15.86
C LEU A 136 4.52 14.78 -14.83
N ALA A 137 3.21 14.70 -14.55
CA ALA A 137 2.47 15.66 -13.72
C ALA A 137 2.69 17.13 -14.13
N ARG A 138 2.82 17.41 -15.43
CA ARG A 138 3.12 18.74 -15.99
C ARG A 138 1.85 19.52 -16.31
N ILE A 139 1.27 20.14 -15.28
CA ILE A 139 -0.01 20.84 -15.36
C ILE A 139 0.03 22.08 -16.27
N GLU A 140 1.11 22.85 -16.25
CA GLU A 140 1.20 24.11 -17.00
C GLU A 140 1.27 23.86 -18.51
N GLU A 141 2.10 22.90 -18.95
CA GLU A 141 2.09 22.43 -20.34
C GLU A 141 0.74 21.80 -20.71
N GLY A 142 0.13 21.06 -19.79
CA GLY A 142 -1.22 20.51 -19.98
C GLY A 142 -2.27 21.59 -20.28
N LYS A 143 -2.23 22.72 -19.56
CA LYS A 143 -3.11 23.88 -19.81
C LYS A 143 -2.81 24.56 -21.13
N GLN A 144 -1.53 24.69 -21.52
CA GLN A 144 -1.15 25.22 -22.83
C GLN A 144 -1.70 24.34 -23.96
N LEU A 145 -1.55 23.02 -23.85
CA LEU A 145 -2.11 22.05 -24.78
C LEU A 145 -3.64 22.17 -24.86
N HIS A 146 -4.33 22.30 -23.73
CA HIS A 146 -5.76 22.55 -23.70
C HIS A 146 -6.13 23.86 -24.45
N GLY A 147 -5.35 24.93 -24.28
CA GLY A 147 -5.53 26.17 -25.04
C GLY A 147 -5.40 25.97 -26.56
N ILE A 148 -4.44 25.15 -27.01
CA ILE A 148 -4.28 24.81 -28.43
C ILE A 148 -5.47 23.97 -28.92
N VAL A 149 -5.92 22.98 -28.13
CA VAL A 149 -7.13 22.18 -28.43
C VAL A 149 -8.35 23.08 -28.61
N ALA A 150 -8.52 24.08 -27.74
CA ALA A 150 -9.59 25.08 -27.84
C ALA A 150 -9.50 25.92 -29.12
N LYS A 151 -8.30 26.42 -29.44
CA LYS A 151 -8.05 27.22 -30.64
C LYS A 151 -8.34 26.44 -31.93
N LEU A 152 -8.06 25.14 -31.96
CA LEU A 152 -8.33 24.26 -33.11
C LEU A 152 -9.79 23.76 -33.16
N GLY A 153 -10.65 24.16 -32.23
CA GLY A 153 -12.05 23.72 -32.17
C GLY A 153 -12.21 22.24 -31.81
N LEU A 154 -11.19 21.61 -31.21
CA LEU A 154 -11.15 20.17 -30.91
C LEU A 154 -11.66 19.85 -29.49
N VAL A 155 -12.05 20.84 -28.69
CA VAL A 155 -12.60 20.63 -27.33
C VAL A 155 -13.90 19.83 -27.38
N THR A 156 -14.67 19.93 -28.47
CA THR A 156 -15.93 19.21 -28.62
C THR A 156 -15.75 17.73 -28.93
N ASP A 157 -14.59 17.33 -29.45
CA ASP A 157 -14.25 15.94 -29.77
C ASP A 157 -14.15 15.11 -28.49
N GLU A 158 -14.96 14.05 -28.39
CA GLU A 158 -15.07 13.21 -27.19
C GLU A 158 -13.75 12.52 -26.83
N PHE A 159 -12.95 12.14 -27.85
CA PHE A 159 -11.69 11.44 -27.64
C PHE A 159 -10.62 12.39 -27.09
N VAL A 160 -10.50 13.60 -27.64
CA VAL A 160 -9.58 14.63 -27.11
C VAL A 160 -10.01 15.06 -25.71
N ARG A 161 -11.30 15.32 -25.50
CA ARG A 161 -11.83 15.76 -24.20
C ARG A 161 -11.64 14.72 -23.09
N SER A 162 -11.87 13.43 -23.37
CA SER A 162 -11.62 12.35 -22.40
C SER A 162 -10.15 12.29 -21.98
N ASN A 163 -9.22 12.56 -22.90
CA ASN A 163 -7.79 12.64 -22.60
C ASN A 163 -7.42 13.91 -21.83
N LEU A 164 -8.10 15.04 -22.07
CA LEU A 164 -7.93 16.26 -21.28
C LEU A 164 -8.34 16.03 -19.82
N VAL A 165 -9.52 15.44 -19.59
CA VAL A 165 -9.99 15.07 -18.25
C VAL A 165 -8.97 14.17 -17.57
N ARG A 166 -8.51 13.11 -18.24
CA ARG A 166 -7.48 12.22 -17.70
C ARG A 166 -6.19 12.96 -17.33
N MET A 167 -5.73 13.87 -18.19
CA MET A 167 -4.54 14.67 -17.92
C MET A 167 -4.71 15.54 -16.67
N TYR A 168 -5.82 16.28 -16.56
CA TYR A 168 -6.10 17.10 -15.40
C TYR A 168 -6.19 16.29 -14.10
N VAL A 169 -6.86 15.12 -14.13
CA VAL A 169 -6.93 14.21 -12.99
C VAL A 169 -5.54 13.75 -12.57
N MET A 170 -4.73 13.26 -13.50
CA MET A 170 -3.38 12.76 -13.21
C MET A 170 -2.44 13.85 -12.70
N CYS A 171 -2.68 15.10 -13.10
CA CYS A 171 -1.96 16.28 -12.59
C CYS A 171 -2.55 16.85 -11.28
N GLY A 172 -3.56 16.22 -10.67
CA GLY A 172 -4.20 16.67 -9.43
C GLY A 172 -5.12 17.89 -9.56
N ALA A 173 -5.40 18.35 -10.78
CA ALA A 173 -6.24 19.52 -11.04
C ALA A 173 -7.73 19.14 -11.17
N MET A 174 -8.30 18.65 -10.06
CA MET A 174 -9.65 18.07 -10.07
C MET A 174 -10.77 19.04 -10.42
N LYS A 175 -10.62 20.34 -10.14
CA LYS A 175 -11.62 21.37 -10.52
C LYS A 175 -11.76 21.48 -12.03
N ASP A 176 -10.62 21.57 -12.74
CA ASP A 176 -10.59 21.67 -14.20
C ASP A 176 -11.11 20.37 -14.84
N ALA A 177 -10.71 19.21 -14.29
CA ALA A 177 -11.21 17.91 -14.71
C ALA A 177 -12.74 17.80 -14.55
N HIS A 178 -13.28 18.26 -13.43
CA HIS A 178 -14.71 18.21 -13.13
C HIS A 178 -15.53 19.07 -14.10
N VAL A 179 -15.07 20.28 -14.43
CA VAL A 179 -15.74 21.14 -15.42
C VAL A 179 -15.81 20.44 -16.78
N LEU A 180 -14.70 19.89 -17.26
CA LEU A 180 -14.66 19.18 -18.55
C LEU A 180 -15.49 17.90 -18.53
N PHE A 181 -15.52 17.19 -17.41
CA PHE A 181 -16.29 15.98 -17.23
C PHE A 181 -17.79 16.25 -17.44
N TYR A 182 -18.39 17.20 -16.71
CA TYR A 182 -19.84 17.48 -16.81
C TYR A 182 -20.27 18.15 -18.13
N GLN A 183 -19.34 18.77 -18.86
CA GLN A 183 -19.62 19.30 -20.21
C GLN A 183 -19.72 18.20 -21.28
N THR A 184 -19.47 16.95 -20.93
CA THR A 184 -19.43 15.83 -21.86
C THR A 184 -20.72 15.00 -21.75
N ARG A 185 -21.28 14.53 -22.87
CA ARG A 185 -22.41 13.57 -22.86
C ARG A 185 -21.89 12.17 -22.46
N LEU A 186 -21.76 11.91 -21.16
CA LEU A 186 -20.98 10.78 -20.60
C LEU A 186 -21.78 9.59 -20.11
N GLU A 187 -23.04 9.45 -20.51
CA GLU A 187 -23.90 8.37 -20.00
C GLU A 187 -23.33 6.96 -20.27
N GLY A 188 -22.35 6.81 -21.18
CA GLY A 188 -21.71 5.52 -21.51
C GLY A 188 -20.21 5.34 -21.18
N ASN A 189 -19.44 6.36 -20.80
CA ASN A 189 -17.96 6.21 -20.67
C ASN A 189 -17.52 5.84 -19.24
N VAL A 190 -17.83 4.61 -18.82
CA VAL A 190 -17.48 4.06 -17.49
C VAL A 190 -15.99 4.24 -17.14
N VAL A 191 -15.10 4.19 -18.13
CA VAL A 191 -13.65 4.38 -17.92
C VAL A 191 -13.36 5.79 -17.40
N LEU A 192 -14.00 6.82 -17.95
CA LEU A 192 -13.77 8.19 -17.52
C LEU A 192 -14.34 8.49 -16.13
N TRP A 193 -15.50 7.88 -15.79
CA TRP A 193 -16.04 7.91 -14.44
C TRP A 193 -15.05 7.32 -13.43
N ASN A 194 -14.50 6.14 -13.74
CA ASN A 194 -13.50 5.50 -12.88
C ASN A 194 -12.23 6.36 -12.73
N VAL A 195 -11.78 7.04 -13.79
CA VAL A 195 -10.65 7.99 -13.73
C VAL A 195 -10.95 9.14 -12.76
N MET A 196 -12.15 9.74 -12.83
CA MET A 196 -12.52 10.83 -11.93
C MET A 196 -12.62 10.36 -10.46
N ILE A 197 -13.21 9.20 -10.22
CA ILE A 197 -13.32 8.61 -8.87
C ILE A 197 -11.93 8.36 -8.29
N ASP A 198 -11.06 7.70 -9.06
CA ASP A 198 -9.67 7.43 -8.67
C ASP A 198 -8.85 8.72 -8.42
N GLY A 199 -9.17 9.79 -9.16
CA GLY A 199 -8.63 11.13 -8.89
C GLY A 199 -8.99 11.66 -7.51
N PHE A 200 -10.27 11.58 -7.11
CA PHE A 200 -10.71 11.99 -5.77
C PHE A 200 -10.14 11.09 -4.66
N VAL A 201 -10.08 9.78 -4.89
CA VAL A 201 -9.47 8.80 -3.98
C VAL A 201 -8.02 9.17 -3.68
N ARG A 202 -7.22 9.51 -4.70
CA ARG A 202 -5.81 9.89 -4.55
C ARG A 202 -5.60 11.20 -3.79
N MET A 203 -6.60 12.10 -3.78
CA MET A 203 -6.58 13.31 -2.97
C MET A 203 -7.10 13.09 -1.54
N GLY A 204 -7.58 11.87 -1.21
CA GLY A 204 -8.21 11.57 0.07
C GLY A 204 -9.65 12.09 0.21
N ASP A 205 -10.24 12.66 -0.85
CA ASP A 205 -11.64 13.11 -0.84
C ASP A 205 -12.58 11.93 -1.13
N LEU A 206 -12.66 11.02 -0.16
CA LEU A 206 -13.46 9.81 -0.28
C LEU A 206 -14.97 10.11 -0.39
N ARG A 207 -15.42 11.23 0.16
CA ARG A 207 -16.81 11.67 0.05
C ARG A 207 -17.17 11.99 -1.39
N ALA A 208 -16.40 12.86 -2.06
CA ALA A 208 -16.64 13.18 -3.47
C ALA A 208 -16.51 11.93 -4.36
N SER A 209 -15.56 11.05 -4.04
CA SER A 209 -15.40 9.78 -4.76
C SER A 209 -16.65 8.89 -4.65
N ARG A 210 -17.26 8.80 -3.45
CA ARG A 210 -18.45 8.02 -3.18
C ARG A 210 -19.70 8.61 -3.86
N GLU A 211 -19.88 9.93 -3.76
CA GLU A 211 -20.98 10.63 -4.43
C GLU A 211 -20.93 10.43 -5.96
N LEU A 212 -19.72 10.49 -6.55
CA LEU A 212 -19.52 10.25 -7.97
C LEU A 212 -19.75 8.78 -8.36
N PHE A 213 -19.29 7.84 -7.53
CA PHE A 213 -19.56 6.42 -7.73
C PHE A 213 -21.07 6.13 -7.70
N ASP A 214 -21.79 6.62 -6.70
CA ASP A 214 -23.22 6.36 -6.55
C ASP A 214 -24.02 6.90 -7.74
N SER A 215 -23.64 8.07 -8.27
CA SER A 215 -24.26 8.69 -9.45
C SER A 215 -23.90 8.03 -10.79
N MET A 216 -22.98 7.07 -10.84
CA MET A 216 -22.65 6.34 -12.07
C MET A 216 -23.88 5.61 -12.63
N PRO A 217 -24.26 5.84 -13.91
CA PRO A 217 -25.37 5.12 -14.54
C PRO A 217 -25.13 3.62 -14.65
N ASN A 218 -23.89 3.23 -14.99
CA ASN A 218 -23.45 1.86 -15.13
C ASN A 218 -22.16 1.65 -14.34
N LYS A 219 -22.16 0.67 -13.43
CA LYS A 219 -21.00 0.33 -12.60
C LYS A 219 -20.40 -0.98 -13.09
N SER A 220 -19.09 -0.97 -13.37
CA SER A 220 -18.34 -2.16 -13.77
C SER A 220 -17.59 -2.76 -12.58
N VAL A 221 -17.05 -3.98 -12.71
CA VAL A 221 -16.12 -4.56 -11.72
C VAL A 221 -14.96 -3.60 -11.43
N VAL A 222 -14.45 -2.90 -12.44
CA VAL A 222 -13.39 -1.88 -12.26
C VAL A 222 -13.86 -0.74 -11.38
N SER A 223 -15.12 -0.30 -11.53
CA SER A 223 -15.70 0.78 -10.70
C SER A 223 -15.74 0.39 -9.22
N TRP A 224 -16.13 -0.85 -8.91
CA TRP A 224 -16.10 -1.39 -7.55
C TRP A 224 -14.67 -1.50 -7.02
N ASN A 225 -13.75 -2.03 -7.83
CA ASN A 225 -12.35 -2.19 -7.43
C ASN A 225 -11.68 -0.86 -7.08
N VAL A 226 -11.98 0.23 -7.82
CA VAL A 226 -11.49 1.59 -7.50
C VAL A 226 -11.97 2.05 -6.12
N MET A 227 -13.23 1.81 -5.78
CA MET A 227 -13.75 2.17 -4.46
C MET A 227 -13.16 1.31 -3.34
N ILE A 228 -13.11 -0.01 -3.53
CA ILE A 228 -12.56 -0.95 -2.53
C ILE A 228 -11.09 -0.64 -2.25
N SER A 229 -10.26 -0.52 -3.30
CA SER A 229 -8.85 -0.20 -3.13
C SER A 229 -8.66 1.22 -2.58
N GLY A 230 -9.50 2.17 -3.00
CA GLY A 230 -9.43 3.55 -2.56
C GLY A 230 -9.71 3.73 -1.06
N TYR A 231 -10.75 3.07 -0.54
CA TYR A 231 -11.01 3.04 0.90
C TYR A 231 -9.87 2.35 1.66
N ALA A 232 -9.38 1.20 1.17
CA ALA A 232 -8.30 0.47 1.82
C ALA A 232 -6.98 1.27 1.88
N GLN A 233 -6.61 1.96 0.79
CA GLN A 233 -5.39 2.78 0.73
C GLN A 233 -5.46 4.01 1.64
N ASN A 234 -6.65 4.57 1.86
CA ASN A 234 -6.86 5.70 2.75
C ASN A 234 -7.15 5.29 4.21
N GLY A 235 -6.99 4.02 4.57
CA GLY A 235 -7.13 3.53 5.95
C GLY A 235 -8.57 3.24 6.42
N HIS A 236 -9.55 3.39 5.53
CA HIS A 236 -10.98 3.13 5.76
C HIS A 236 -11.30 1.66 5.48
N PHE A 237 -10.73 0.75 6.28
CA PHE A 237 -10.76 -0.68 6.01
C PHE A 237 -12.17 -1.29 6.13
N LYS A 238 -13.02 -0.75 7.01
CA LYS A 238 -14.38 -1.27 7.22
C LYS A 238 -15.25 -0.96 5.99
N GLU A 239 -15.17 0.28 5.52
CA GLU A 239 -15.86 0.77 4.33
C GLU A 239 -15.39 0.03 3.06
N ALA A 240 -14.10 -0.33 2.98
CA ALA A 240 -13.60 -1.17 1.88
C ALA A 240 -14.26 -2.57 1.85
N ILE A 241 -14.46 -3.19 3.01
CA ILE A 241 -15.18 -4.47 3.12
C ILE A 241 -16.68 -4.28 2.83
N GLU A 242 -17.29 -3.20 3.31
CA GLU A 242 -18.70 -2.87 3.01
C GLU A 242 -18.92 -2.69 1.50
N MET A 243 -18.03 -1.99 0.80
CA MET A 243 -18.05 -1.89 -0.67
C MET A 243 -17.94 -3.25 -1.36
N PHE A 244 -17.14 -4.15 -0.81
CA PHE A 244 -17.01 -5.52 -1.32
C PHE A 244 -18.29 -6.33 -1.10
N HIS A 245 -18.92 -6.23 0.07
CA HIS A 245 -20.22 -6.86 0.33
C HIS A 245 -21.32 -6.28 -0.56
N ASP A 246 -21.38 -4.96 -0.74
CA ASP A 246 -22.33 -4.30 -1.64
C ASP A 246 -22.19 -4.76 -3.10
N MET A 247 -20.95 -4.99 -3.55
CA MET A 247 -20.65 -5.57 -4.87
C MET A 247 -21.27 -6.97 -5.00
N GLN A 248 -21.10 -7.81 -3.97
CA GLN A 248 -21.65 -9.18 -3.95
C GLN A 248 -23.17 -9.19 -3.89
N LEU A 249 -23.78 -8.32 -3.08
CA LEU A 249 -25.24 -8.19 -2.95
C LEU A 249 -25.93 -7.74 -4.24
N ARG A 250 -25.18 -7.14 -5.16
CA ARG A 250 -25.65 -6.72 -6.49
C ARG A 250 -25.30 -7.73 -7.59
N ASP A 251 -24.94 -8.95 -7.21
CA ASP A 251 -24.55 -10.05 -8.11
C ASP A 251 -23.41 -9.70 -9.07
N VAL A 252 -22.54 -8.76 -8.68
CA VAL A 252 -21.34 -8.42 -9.46
C VAL A 252 -20.21 -9.37 -9.05
N SER A 253 -19.83 -10.28 -9.95
CA SER A 253 -18.80 -11.29 -9.64
C SER A 253 -17.43 -10.65 -9.37
N PRO A 254 -16.80 -10.93 -8.21
CA PRO A 254 -15.41 -10.59 -7.96
C PRO A 254 -14.48 -11.22 -8.99
N ASN A 255 -13.41 -10.50 -9.35
CA ASN A 255 -12.32 -11.04 -10.16
C ASN A 255 -10.98 -10.96 -9.42
N TYR A 256 -9.90 -11.41 -10.05
CA TYR A 256 -8.55 -11.37 -9.51
C TYR A 256 -8.17 -10.01 -8.87
N VAL A 257 -8.49 -8.90 -9.56
CA VAL A 257 -8.20 -7.54 -9.07
C VAL A 257 -9.07 -7.18 -7.87
N THR A 258 -10.33 -7.64 -7.83
CA THR A 258 -11.21 -7.45 -6.67
C THR A 258 -10.64 -8.12 -5.42
N LEU A 259 -10.17 -9.37 -5.55
CA LEU A 259 -9.59 -10.12 -4.42
C LEU A 259 -8.35 -9.40 -3.88
N LEU A 260 -7.44 -8.97 -4.77
CA LEU A 260 -6.28 -8.17 -4.38
C LEU A 260 -6.65 -6.84 -3.70
N SER A 261 -7.75 -6.21 -4.12
CA SER A 261 -8.19 -4.92 -3.59
C SER A 261 -8.75 -5.04 -2.15
N VAL A 262 -9.44 -6.14 -1.84
CA VAL A 262 -10.08 -6.33 -0.52
C VAL A 262 -9.16 -6.96 0.53
N LEU A 263 -8.19 -7.79 0.12
CA LEU A 263 -7.28 -8.50 1.05
C LEU A 263 -6.53 -7.57 2.03
N PRO A 264 -6.03 -6.38 1.65
CA PRO A 264 -5.41 -5.45 2.59
C PRO A 264 -6.34 -5.02 3.72
N ALA A 265 -7.63 -4.75 3.42
CA ALA A 265 -8.61 -4.37 4.44
C ALA A 265 -8.90 -5.54 5.39
N ILE A 266 -9.05 -6.75 4.84
CA ILE A 266 -9.24 -7.99 5.61
C ILE A 266 -8.05 -8.22 6.55
N SER A 267 -6.84 -8.13 6.02
CA SER A 267 -5.56 -8.25 6.74
C SER A 267 -5.45 -7.23 7.89
N ARG A 268 -5.85 -5.98 7.64
CA ARG A 268 -5.81 -4.90 8.64
C ARG A 268 -6.84 -5.03 9.73
N LEU A 269 -8.03 -5.55 9.43
CA LEU A 269 -9.08 -5.80 10.43
C LEU A 269 -8.95 -7.16 11.11
N GLY A 270 -8.14 -8.07 10.57
CA GLY A 270 -8.03 -9.44 11.07
C GLY A 270 -9.27 -10.28 10.80
N ALA A 271 -10.00 -9.97 9.71
CA ALA A 271 -11.27 -10.61 9.34
C ALA A 271 -11.04 -11.98 8.68
N ILE A 272 -10.61 -12.96 9.48
CA ILE A 272 -10.16 -14.27 9.02
C ILE A 272 -11.24 -15.04 8.25
N GLU A 273 -12.52 -14.92 8.63
CA GLU A 273 -13.58 -15.68 7.96
C GLU A 273 -13.83 -15.16 6.54
N LEU A 274 -13.85 -13.83 6.36
CA LEU A 274 -13.90 -13.22 5.03
C LEU A 274 -12.64 -13.57 4.20
N GLY A 275 -11.46 -13.58 4.84
CA GLY A 275 -10.22 -14.01 4.20
C GLY A 275 -10.25 -15.46 3.69
N LYS A 276 -10.82 -16.38 4.48
CA LYS A 276 -11.04 -17.77 4.06
C LYS A 276 -12.04 -17.85 2.90
N TRP A 277 -13.11 -17.07 2.95
CA TRP A 277 -14.08 -16.99 1.86
C TRP A 277 -13.41 -16.54 0.57
N VAL A 278 -12.60 -15.48 0.60
CA VAL A 278 -11.84 -14.97 -0.56
C VAL A 278 -10.92 -16.03 -1.14
N HIS A 279 -10.19 -16.75 -0.27
CA HIS A 279 -9.30 -17.83 -0.71
C HIS A 279 -10.07 -18.97 -1.40
N LEU A 280 -11.15 -19.46 -0.76
CA LEU A 280 -12.00 -20.51 -1.33
C LEU A 280 -12.72 -20.06 -2.60
N PHE A 281 -13.10 -18.79 -2.70
CA PHE A 281 -13.71 -18.22 -3.89
C PHE A 281 -12.72 -18.23 -5.06
N ALA A 282 -11.45 -17.89 -4.83
CA ALA A 282 -10.42 -17.95 -5.86
C ALA A 282 -10.28 -19.38 -6.40
N GLU A 283 -10.18 -20.37 -5.52
CA GLU A 283 -10.08 -21.79 -5.89
C GLU A 283 -11.31 -22.28 -6.67
N LYS A 284 -12.53 -21.97 -6.18
CA LYS A 284 -13.78 -22.42 -6.81
C LYS A 284 -14.06 -21.81 -8.17
N ASN A 285 -13.57 -20.59 -8.42
CA ASN A 285 -13.76 -19.88 -9.68
C ASN A 285 -12.53 -19.96 -10.60
N GLU A 286 -11.60 -20.87 -10.30
CA GLU A 286 -10.39 -21.11 -11.10
C GLU A 286 -9.56 -19.82 -11.30
N ILE A 287 -9.57 -18.91 -10.32
CA ILE A 287 -8.70 -17.74 -10.29
C ILE A 287 -7.31 -18.22 -9.86
N GLU A 288 -6.33 -18.07 -10.75
CA GLU A 288 -4.95 -18.49 -10.49
C GLU A 288 -4.38 -17.76 -9.27
N ILE A 289 -3.89 -18.55 -8.30
CA ILE A 289 -3.13 -18.04 -7.15
C ILE A 289 -1.66 -18.01 -7.56
N ASP A 290 -1.30 -16.94 -8.25
CA ASP A 290 0.08 -16.63 -8.63
C ASP A 290 0.88 -16.08 -7.43
N ASP A 291 2.10 -15.62 -7.68
CA ASP A 291 2.98 -15.04 -6.68
C ASP A 291 2.41 -13.76 -6.04
N VAL A 292 1.66 -12.96 -6.80
CA VAL A 292 1.05 -11.71 -6.32
C VAL A 292 -0.14 -12.00 -5.41
N LEU A 293 -1.15 -12.74 -5.89
CA LEU A 293 -2.32 -13.12 -5.08
C LEU A 293 -1.91 -14.04 -3.91
N GLY A 294 -0.98 -14.95 -4.13
CA GLY A 294 -0.41 -15.80 -3.09
C GLY A 294 0.26 -14.98 -1.98
N SER A 295 1.07 -13.98 -2.33
CA SER A 295 1.69 -13.09 -1.32
C SER A 295 0.66 -12.29 -0.52
N ALA A 296 -0.41 -11.80 -1.15
CA ALA A 296 -1.48 -11.08 -0.48
C ALA A 296 -2.29 -12.00 0.48
N LEU A 297 -2.52 -13.25 0.08
CA LEU A 297 -3.15 -14.27 0.93
C LEU A 297 -2.27 -14.66 2.12
N ILE A 298 -0.95 -14.82 1.91
CA ILE A 298 0.02 -15.08 2.98
C ILE A 298 0.01 -13.93 4.00
N ASP A 299 0.06 -12.68 3.53
CA ASP A 299 0.00 -11.49 4.41
C ASP A 299 -1.31 -11.46 5.19
N MET A 300 -2.44 -11.70 4.52
CA MET A 300 -3.76 -11.71 5.13
C MET A 300 -3.88 -12.80 6.21
N TYR A 301 -3.51 -14.05 5.93
CA TYR A 301 -3.58 -15.12 6.92
C TYR A 301 -2.64 -14.89 8.10
N SER A 302 -1.45 -14.36 7.83
CA SER A 302 -0.48 -13.99 8.87
C SER A 302 -1.07 -12.92 9.79
N LYS A 303 -1.55 -11.80 9.24
CA LYS A 303 -2.12 -10.68 10.03
C LYS A 303 -3.50 -10.95 10.63
N SER A 304 -4.17 -12.03 10.21
CA SER A 304 -5.42 -12.53 10.81
C SER A 304 -5.19 -13.64 11.86
N GLY A 305 -3.94 -13.91 12.22
CA GLY A 305 -3.59 -14.80 13.34
C GLY A 305 -3.58 -16.28 12.99
N SER A 306 -3.43 -16.63 11.71
CA SER A 306 -3.44 -18.01 11.20
C SER A 306 -2.20 -18.30 10.34
N ILE A 307 -1.02 -18.23 10.97
CA ILE A 307 0.27 -18.49 10.32
C ILE A 307 0.34 -19.86 9.63
N ASP A 308 -0.33 -20.89 10.16
CA ASP A 308 -0.34 -22.23 9.55
C ASP A 308 -1.01 -22.25 8.17
N LYS A 309 -2.08 -21.46 7.99
CA LYS A 309 -2.71 -21.30 6.67
C LYS A 309 -1.84 -20.47 5.72
N ALA A 310 -1.11 -19.48 6.25
CA ALA A 310 -0.14 -18.73 5.46
C ALA A 310 0.95 -19.66 4.92
N PHE A 311 1.43 -20.62 5.72
CA PHE A 311 2.33 -21.69 5.25
C PHE A 311 1.72 -22.56 4.16
N GLN A 312 0.48 -23.02 4.34
CA GLN A 312 -0.21 -23.83 3.33
C GLN A 312 -0.31 -23.09 1.99
N VAL A 313 -0.63 -21.79 2.01
CA VAL A 313 -0.66 -20.97 0.80
C VAL A 313 0.75 -20.87 0.20
N PHE A 314 1.75 -20.54 1.01
CA PHE A 314 3.14 -20.43 0.55
C PHE A 314 3.63 -21.71 -0.12
N ASP A 315 3.44 -22.87 0.51
CA ASP A 315 3.83 -24.16 -0.05
C ASP A 315 3.02 -24.51 -1.32
N GLY A 316 1.75 -24.11 -1.37
CA GLY A 316 0.86 -24.32 -2.51
C GLY A 316 1.15 -23.50 -3.78
N ILE A 317 1.96 -22.42 -3.68
CA ILE A 317 2.35 -21.63 -4.86
C ILE A 317 3.19 -22.51 -5.81
N ARG A 318 2.61 -22.83 -6.97
CA ARG A 318 3.18 -23.74 -7.99
C ARG A 318 4.32 -23.10 -8.80
N ASN A 319 4.28 -21.78 -8.98
CA ASN A 319 5.28 -21.02 -9.70
C ASN A 319 6.53 -20.79 -8.85
N LYS A 320 7.65 -20.39 -9.48
CA LYS A 320 8.88 -20.08 -8.75
C LYS A 320 8.62 -18.91 -7.79
N LYS A 321 8.71 -19.20 -6.49
CA LYS A 321 8.56 -18.22 -5.41
C LYS A 321 9.54 -17.07 -5.60
N ASN A 322 9.00 -15.86 -5.68
CA ASN A 322 9.76 -14.62 -5.87
C ASN A 322 10.13 -13.98 -4.51
N PRO A 323 10.96 -12.93 -4.47
CA PRO A 323 11.28 -12.24 -3.22
C PRO A 323 10.07 -11.75 -2.42
N ILE A 324 8.97 -11.39 -3.08
CA ILE A 324 7.74 -10.90 -2.44
C ILE A 324 7.08 -12.00 -1.62
N THR A 325 6.89 -13.19 -2.18
CA THR A 325 6.31 -14.35 -1.47
C THR A 325 7.14 -14.79 -0.26
N TRP A 326 8.47 -14.80 -0.38
CA TRP A 326 9.37 -15.06 0.74
C TRP A 326 9.29 -13.97 1.81
N SER A 327 9.26 -12.69 1.41
CA SER A 327 9.13 -11.58 2.35
C SER A 327 7.82 -11.63 3.14
N ALA A 328 6.72 -12.03 2.49
CA ALA A 328 5.41 -12.16 3.14
C ALA A 328 5.42 -13.23 4.25
N ILE A 329 5.98 -14.42 3.98
CA ILE A 329 6.01 -15.50 4.99
C ILE A 329 7.01 -15.19 6.11
N ILE A 330 8.19 -14.64 5.78
CA ILE A 330 9.19 -14.24 6.77
C ILE A 330 8.65 -13.14 7.69
N GLY A 331 7.99 -12.12 7.12
CA GLY A 331 7.33 -11.07 7.89
C GLY A 331 6.20 -11.61 8.76
N GLY A 332 5.38 -12.52 8.23
CA GLY A 332 4.35 -13.23 9.01
C GLY A 332 4.95 -13.98 10.21
N LEU A 333 6.06 -14.69 10.02
CA LEU A 333 6.76 -15.40 11.09
C LEU A 333 7.33 -14.45 12.15
N ALA A 334 7.92 -13.34 11.73
CA ALA A 334 8.39 -12.29 12.63
C ALA A 334 7.27 -11.71 13.50
N MET A 335 6.10 -11.46 12.90
CA MET A 335 4.91 -10.99 13.62
C MET A 335 4.37 -12.02 14.62
N HIS A 336 4.59 -13.32 14.38
CA HIS A 336 4.16 -14.39 15.27
C HIS A 336 5.22 -14.77 16.32
N GLY A 337 6.35 -14.07 16.38
CA GLY A 337 7.46 -14.38 17.30
C GLY A 337 8.22 -15.66 16.92
N ARG A 338 8.01 -16.21 15.72
CA ARG A 338 8.64 -17.43 15.22
C ARG A 338 9.99 -17.13 14.56
N ALA A 339 10.90 -16.48 15.31
CA ALA A 339 12.12 -15.91 14.75
C ALA A 339 13.06 -16.94 14.12
N ARG A 340 13.19 -18.13 14.72
CA ARG A 340 14.01 -19.22 14.16
C ARG A 340 13.48 -19.72 12.83
N ASP A 341 12.15 -19.83 12.71
CA ASP A 341 11.53 -20.21 11.44
C ASP A 341 11.71 -19.13 10.39
N ALA A 342 11.65 -17.84 10.78
CA ALA A 342 11.92 -16.73 9.86
C ALA A 342 13.36 -16.78 9.31
N LEU A 343 14.34 -17.07 10.17
CA LEU A 343 15.74 -17.28 9.78
C LEU A 343 15.91 -18.51 8.87
N ASP A 344 15.25 -19.63 9.18
CA ASP A 344 15.26 -20.83 8.32
C ASP A 344 14.74 -20.50 6.91
N HIS A 345 13.62 -19.78 6.81
CA HIS A 345 13.04 -19.39 5.52
C HIS A 345 13.94 -18.42 4.76
N PHE A 346 14.64 -17.51 5.45
CA PHE A 346 15.64 -16.65 4.84
C PHE A 346 16.78 -17.43 4.19
N TRP A 347 17.34 -18.41 4.90
CA TRP A 347 18.42 -19.24 4.34
C TRP A 347 17.92 -20.16 3.22
N ARG A 348 16.71 -20.72 3.33
CA ARG A 348 16.06 -21.50 2.25
C ARG A 348 15.81 -20.68 1.00
N MET A 349 15.43 -19.41 1.14
CA MET A 349 15.30 -18.47 0.02
C MET A 349 16.61 -18.33 -0.76
N GLN A 350 17.73 -18.18 -0.05
CA GLN A 350 19.05 -18.07 -0.67
C GLN A 350 19.49 -19.39 -1.32
N GLN A 351 19.24 -20.53 -0.68
CA GLN A 351 19.50 -21.85 -1.26
C GLN A 351 18.69 -22.10 -2.54
N ALA A 352 17.48 -21.53 -2.63
CA ALA A 352 16.67 -21.56 -3.84
C ALA A 352 17.16 -20.59 -4.94
N GLY A 353 18.28 -19.89 -4.73
CA GLY A 353 18.87 -18.95 -5.67
C GLY A 353 18.04 -17.67 -5.84
N VAL A 354 17.26 -17.29 -4.82
CA VAL A 354 16.48 -16.04 -4.82
C VAL A 354 17.22 -15.01 -3.99
N THR A 355 17.64 -13.91 -4.62
CA THR A 355 18.34 -12.82 -3.93
C THR A 355 17.39 -12.10 -2.97
N PRO A 356 17.75 -11.97 -1.67
CA PRO A 356 16.95 -11.22 -0.71
C PRO A 356 16.83 -9.74 -1.11
N SER A 357 15.60 -9.21 -1.10
CA SER A 357 15.37 -7.77 -1.17
C SER A 357 15.55 -7.11 0.19
N ASP A 358 15.60 -5.78 0.21
CA ASP A 358 15.56 -4.99 1.45
C ASP A 358 14.38 -5.35 2.37
N VAL A 359 13.18 -5.56 1.82
CA VAL A 359 12.00 -5.95 2.60
C VAL A 359 12.20 -7.28 3.35
N VAL A 360 12.93 -8.23 2.75
CA VAL A 360 13.24 -9.52 3.41
C VAL A 360 14.12 -9.29 4.64
N TYR A 361 15.15 -8.45 4.53
CA TYR A 361 16.02 -8.13 5.67
C TYR A 361 15.27 -7.44 6.80
N ILE A 362 14.36 -6.52 6.48
CA ILE A 362 13.47 -5.90 7.49
C ILE A 362 12.68 -6.99 8.24
N GLY A 363 12.11 -7.96 7.52
CA GLY A 363 11.37 -9.08 8.12
C GLY A 363 12.23 -9.92 9.08
N VAL A 364 13.42 -10.32 8.66
CA VAL A 364 14.33 -11.13 9.48
C VAL A 364 14.86 -10.36 10.69
N LEU A 365 15.27 -9.10 10.52
CA LEU A 365 15.75 -8.27 11.62
C LEU A 365 14.64 -7.98 12.63
N SER A 366 13.40 -7.78 12.18
CA SER A 366 12.24 -7.66 13.07
C SER A 366 11.99 -8.96 13.85
N ALA A 367 12.12 -10.13 13.21
CA ALA A 367 12.07 -11.42 13.89
C ALA A 367 13.14 -11.52 14.99
N CYS A 368 14.40 -11.20 14.67
CA CYS A 368 15.47 -11.19 15.66
C CYS A 368 15.17 -10.22 16.81
N SER A 369 14.68 -9.01 16.52
CA SER A 369 14.29 -8.01 17.51
C SER A 369 13.20 -8.50 18.46
N HIS A 370 12.18 -9.20 17.94
CA HIS A 370 11.09 -9.74 18.75
C HIS A 370 11.48 -10.95 19.60
N ALA A 371 12.58 -11.63 19.28
CA ALA A 371 13.08 -12.81 20.00
C ALA A 371 14.37 -12.55 20.79
N GLY A 372 14.95 -11.35 20.71
CA GLY A 372 16.20 -10.99 21.38
C GLY A 372 17.44 -11.68 20.80
N LEU A 373 17.40 -12.08 19.54
CA LEU A 373 18.50 -12.76 18.84
C LEU A 373 19.51 -11.75 18.30
N VAL A 374 20.28 -11.13 19.21
CA VAL A 374 21.18 -10.01 18.89
C VAL A 374 22.29 -10.42 17.94
N GLU A 375 22.94 -11.56 18.19
CA GLU A 375 24.06 -12.03 17.37
C GLU A 375 23.61 -12.41 15.95
N GLU A 376 22.47 -13.09 15.83
CA GLU A 376 21.87 -13.42 14.54
C GLU A 376 21.44 -12.15 13.79
N GLY A 377 20.86 -11.17 14.49
CA GLY A 377 20.51 -9.88 13.91
C GLY A 377 21.74 -9.11 13.38
N ARG A 378 22.84 -9.08 14.14
CA ARG A 378 24.12 -8.51 13.70
C ARG A 378 24.68 -9.24 12.48
N SER A 379 24.65 -10.56 12.49
CA SER A 379 25.10 -11.40 11.38
C SER A 379 24.31 -11.13 10.09
N VAL A 380 22.98 -11.08 10.19
CA VAL A 380 22.08 -10.78 9.07
C VAL A 380 22.29 -9.37 8.54
N TYR A 381 22.45 -8.38 9.44
CA TYR A 381 22.75 -7.00 9.04
C TYR A 381 24.11 -6.88 8.35
N TYR A 382 25.14 -7.55 8.88
CA TYR A 382 26.46 -7.61 8.25
C TYR A 382 26.38 -8.23 6.85
N HIS A 383 25.65 -9.34 6.71
CA HIS A 383 25.45 -10.01 5.43
C HIS A 383 24.76 -9.09 4.40
N MET A 384 23.73 -8.35 4.81
CA MET A 384 23.05 -7.37 3.95
C MET A 384 24.03 -6.35 3.35
N VAL A 385 24.83 -5.72 4.22
CA VAL A 385 25.70 -4.60 3.83
C VAL A 385 26.97 -5.07 3.12
N ASN A 386 27.63 -6.11 3.65
CA ASN A 386 28.99 -6.47 3.23
C ASN A 386 29.02 -7.61 2.21
N ILE A 387 28.00 -8.48 2.19
CA ILE A 387 27.95 -9.63 1.27
C ILE A 387 27.06 -9.32 0.07
N VAL A 388 25.83 -8.83 0.31
CA VAL A 388 24.91 -8.49 -0.78
C VAL A 388 25.16 -7.09 -1.34
N GLY A 389 25.72 -6.18 -0.53
CA GLY A 389 25.99 -4.81 -0.96
C GLY A 389 24.75 -3.91 -0.97
N LEU A 390 23.71 -4.25 -0.19
CA LEU A 390 22.52 -3.40 -0.07
C LEU A 390 22.79 -2.23 0.88
N LEU A 391 22.43 -1.02 0.45
CA LEU A 391 22.48 0.16 1.30
C LEU A 391 21.34 0.10 2.33
N PRO A 392 21.63 0.20 3.64
CA PRO A 392 20.59 0.20 4.66
C PRO A 392 19.64 1.40 4.50
N ARG A 393 18.35 1.11 4.35
CA ARG A 393 17.25 2.08 4.50
C ARG A 393 16.91 2.35 5.97
N ILE A 394 16.11 3.39 6.20
CA ILE A 394 15.65 3.84 7.53
C ILE A 394 15.04 2.69 8.35
N GLU A 395 14.30 1.78 7.72
CA GLU A 395 13.61 0.68 8.40
C GLU A 395 14.60 -0.38 8.93
N HIS A 396 15.74 -0.59 8.27
CA HIS A 396 16.77 -1.52 8.74
C HIS A 396 17.43 -1.00 10.01
N TYR A 397 17.77 0.30 10.04
CA TYR A 397 18.25 0.96 11.25
C TYR A 397 17.21 0.88 12.36
N GLY A 398 15.92 1.12 12.06
CA GLY A 398 14.84 0.95 13.02
C GLY A 398 14.76 -0.44 13.64
N CYS A 399 14.91 -1.50 12.83
CA CYS A 399 14.93 -2.87 13.34
C CYS A 399 16.15 -3.15 14.24
N MET A 400 17.33 -2.66 13.85
CA MET A 400 18.56 -2.81 14.63
C MET A 400 18.50 -2.04 15.96
N VAL A 401 17.99 -0.81 15.96
CA VAL A 401 17.77 -0.01 17.17
C VAL A 401 16.74 -0.66 18.09
N ASP A 402 15.64 -1.20 17.55
CA ASP A 402 14.65 -1.95 18.35
C ASP A 402 15.28 -3.22 18.95
N LEU A 403 16.08 -3.96 18.19
CA LEU A 403 16.81 -5.15 18.64
C LEU A 403 17.80 -4.84 19.78
N LEU A 404 18.72 -3.90 19.56
CA LEU A 404 19.74 -3.49 20.53
C LEU A 404 19.09 -2.89 21.78
N GLY A 405 18.12 -1.99 21.58
CA GLY A 405 17.41 -1.32 22.65
C GLY A 405 16.65 -2.29 23.55
N ARG A 406 15.92 -3.27 22.99
CA ARG A 406 15.24 -4.30 23.80
C ARG A 406 16.22 -5.18 24.57
N ALA A 407 17.37 -5.49 23.98
CA ALA A 407 18.42 -6.28 24.62
C ALA A 407 19.24 -5.50 25.67
N GLY A 408 19.05 -4.18 25.79
CA GLY A 408 19.71 -3.34 26.79
C GLY A 408 21.00 -2.67 26.32
N TYR A 409 21.38 -2.83 25.05
CA TYR A 409 22.54 -2.17 24.43
C TYR A 409 22.19 -0.73 24.01
N LEU A 410 21.80 0.10 24.97
CA LEU A 410 21.29 1.46 24.72
C LEU A 410 22.33 2.38 24.10
N GLU A 411 23.57 2.33 24.59
CA GLU A 411 24.67 3.15 24.10
C GLU A 411 25.02 2.79 22.64
N GLU A 412 25.06 1.50 22.31
CA GLU A 412 25.29 1.03 20.93
C GLU A 412 24.13 1.41 20.01
N ALA A 413 22.88 1.34 20.50
CA ALA A 413 21.72 1.78 19.76
C ALA A 413 21.76 3.30 19.48
N GLU A 414 22.18 4.12 20.44
CA GLU A 414 22.36 5.56 20.23
C GLU A 414 23.52 5.86 19.27
N GLU A 415 24.63 5.14 19.38
CA GLU A 415 25.77 5.27 18.46
C GLU A 415 25.39 4.91 17.02
N LEU A 416 24.57 3.86 16.82
CA LEU A 416 24.05 3.49 15.51
C LEU A 416 23.21 4.62 14.88
N ILE A 417 22.41 5.33 15.69
CA ILE A 417 21.62 6.49 15.26
C ILE A 417 22.51 7.69 14.93
N PHE A 418 23.64 7.86 15.63
CA PHE A 418 24.57 8.95 15.35
C PHE A 418 25.36 8.71 14.06
N ASN A 419 25.71 7.45 13.79
CA ASN A 419 26.58 7.07 12.67
C ASN A 419 25.82 6.75 11.37
N MET A 420 24.49 6.74 11.37
CA MET A 420 23.72 6.49 10.14
C MET A 420 23.87 7.64 9.14
N PRO A 421 23.99 7.36 7.83
CA PRO A 421 24.18 8.38 6.80
C PRO A 421 22.88 9.13 6.43
N ILE A 422 21.77 8.79 7.08
CA ILE A 422 20.43 9.33 6.82
C ILE A 422 19.93 9.94 8.13
N LYS A 423 19.15 11.03 8.07
CA LYS A 423 18.54 11.59 9.27
C LYS A 423 17.58 10.57 9.92
N PRO A 424 17.64 10.34 11.25
CA PRO A 424 16.70 9.45 11.93
C PRO A 424 15.27 9.99 11.85
N ASP A 425 14.32 9.08 11.69
CA ASP A 425 12.88 9.38 11.71
C ASP A 425 12.29 9.26 13.13
N ASP A 426 11.00 9.55 13.27
CA ASP A 426 10.31 9.44 14.53
C ASP A 426 10.23 8.00 15.05
N VAL A 427 10.17 7.01 14.15
CA VAL A 427 10.05 5.59 14.50
C VAL A 427 11.30 5.08 15.21
N ILE A 428 12.50 5.37 14.68
CA ILE A 428 13.78 4.99 15.27
C ILE A 428 13.94 5.61 16.67
N LEU A 429 13.69 6.92 16.79
CA LEU A 429 13.81 7.62 18.06
C LEU A 429 12.77 7.14 19.09
N LYS A 430 11.54 6.81 18.67
CA LYS A 430 10.52 6.20 19.52
C LYS A 430 10.91 4.78 19.97
N ALA A 431 11.60 4.01 19.13
CA ALA A 431 12.12 2.70 19.51
C ALA A 431 13.18 2.83 20.62
N LEU A 432 14.14 3.74 20.46
CA LEU A 432 15.14 4.01 21.50
C LEU A 432 14.51 4.58 22.77
N LEU A 433 13.56 5.53 22.66
CA LEU A 433 12.84 6.07 23.81
C LEU A 433 12.07 4.98 24.58
N GLY A 434 11.44 4.05 23.85
CA GLY A 434 10.81 2.87 24.43
C GLY A 434 11.81 2.00 25.17
N ALA A 435 12.99 1.76 24.59
CA ALA A 435 14.07 1.02 25.24
C ALA A 435 14.60 1.72 26.51
N CYS A 436 14.80 3.04 26.47
CA CYS A 436 15.17 3.83 27.64
C CYS A 436 14.14 3.69 28.77
N LYS A 437 12.83 3.70 28.43
CA LYS A 437 11.76 3.47 29.40
C LYS A 437 11.83 2.05 29.99
N MET A 438 12.04 1.03 29.16
CA MET A 438 12.10 -0.37 29.60
C MET A 438 13.27 -0.63 30.56
N HIS A 439 14.43 -0.04 30.29
CA HIS A 439 15.65 -0.23 31.08
C HIS A 439 15.89 0.86 32.13
N GLY A 440 14.96 1.80 32.31
CA GLY A 440 15.07 2.87 33.31
C GLY A 440 16.14 3.94 33.04
N ASN A 441 16.63 4.08 31.80
CA ASN A 441 17.62 5.11 31.45
C ASN A 441 16.95 6.46 31.16
N ILE A 442 16.61 7.18 32.23
CA ILE A 442 15.80 8.41 32.14
C ILE A 442 16.56 9.55 31.48
N LYS A 443 17.87 9.67 31.75
CA LYS A 443 18.71 10.72 31.17
C LYS A 443 18.76 10.64 29.64
N MET A 444 18.93 9.44 29.09
CA MET A 444 18.88 9.24 27.62
C MET A 444 17.45 9.44 27.11
N GLY A 445 16.44 8.88 27.78
CA GLY A 445 15.05 9.02 27.37
C GLY A 445 14.56 10.47 27.33
N GLU A 446 14.92 11.30 28.31
CA GLU A 446 14.59 12.73 28.32
C GLU A 446 15.24 13.48 27.14
N ARG A 447 16.51 13.17 26.82
CA ARG A 447 17.21 13.74 25.66
C ARG A 447 16.50 13.39 24.36
N ILE A 448 16.20 12.10 24.14
CA ILE A 448 15.52 11.62 22.93
C ILE A 448 14.09 12.18 22.84
N ALA A 449 13.35 12.23 23.94
CA ALA A 449 12.00 12.79 23.96
C ALA A 449 12.00 14.29 23.61
N LYS A 450 12.97 15.07 24.12
CA LYS A 450 13.12 16.49 23.77
C LYS A 450 13.43 16.69 22.28
N LEU A 451 14.26 15.83 21.68
CA LEU A 451 14.53 15.85 20.23
C LEU A 451 13.25 15.58 19.43
N LEU A 452 12.50 14.52 19.80
CA LEU A 452 11.23 14.17 19.16
C LEU A 452 10.20 15.31 19.25
N MET A 453 10.05 15.93 20.42
CA MET A 453 9.13 17.07 20.59
C MET A 453 9.56 18.30 19.78
N GLY A 454 10.86 18.46 19.51
CA GLY A 454 11.36 19.55 18.68
C GLY A 454 11.09 19.33 17.19
N TRP A 455 11.22 18.09 16.71
CA TRP A 455 11.06 17.76 15.29
C TRP A 455 9.61 17.44 14.91
N TYR A 456 8.86 16.83 15.82
CA TYR A 456 7.49 16.35 15.64
C TYR A 456 6.59 16.86 16.77
N PRO A 457 6.33 18.18 16.82
CA PRO A 457 5.68 18.83 17.96
C PRO A 457 4.27 18.33 18.26
N HIS A 458 3.55 17.78 17.26
CA HIS A 458 2.18 17.29 17.39
C HIS A 458 2.09 15.77 17.64
N ASP A 459 3.21 15.05 17.73
CA ASP A 459 3.21 13.62 18.06
C ASP A 459 2.94 13.41 19.55
N SER A 460 1.76 12.90 19.90
CA SER A 460 1.39 12.65 21.30
C SER A 460 2.25 11.57 21.98
N GLY A 461 2.79 10.62 21.20
CA GLY A 461 3.55 9.48 21.70
C GLY A 461 4.76 9.87 22.56
N SER A 462 5.50 10.89 22.12
CA SER A 462 6.74 11.34 22.76
C SER A 462 6.49 12.05 24.10
N TYR A 463 5.42 12.86 24.18
CA TYR A 463 4.97 13.49 25.43
C TYR A 463 4.45 12.45 26.42
N VAL A 464 3.64 11.51 25.94
CA VAL A 464 3.12 10.43 26.79
C VAL A 464 4.27 9.56 27.31
N ALA A 465 5.25 9.21 26.47
CA ALA A 465 6.41 8.44 26.90
C ALA A 465 7.23 9.18 27.97
N LEU A 466 7.55 10.47 27.76
CA LEU A 466 8.30 11.26 28.75
C LEU A 466 7.53 11.47 30.05
N SER A 467 6.23 11.80 29.96
CA SER A 467 5.35 11.91 31.13
C SER A 467 5.33 10.59 31.92
N ASN A 468 5.32 9.46 31.22
CA ASN A 468 5.31 8.16 31.87
C ASN A 468 6.63 7.85 32.59
N MET A 469 7.76 8.26 32.01
CA MET A 469 9.09 8.10 32.61
C MET A 469 9.25 8.96 33.87
N PHE A 470 8.78 10.22 33.84
CA PHE A 470 8.77 11.05 35.05
C PHE A 470 7.85 10.49 36.14
N ALA A 471 6.69 9.96 35.76
CA ALA A 471 5.77 9.32 36.70
C ALA A 471 6.39 8.10 37.38
N SER A 472 7.17 7.27 36.67
CA SER A 472 7.84 6.10 37.27
C SER A 472 8.90 6.44 38.33
N GLU A 473 9.48 7.65 38.29
CA GLU A 473 10.41 8.15 39.32
C GLU A 473 9.72 8.98 40.42
N GLY A 474 8.41 9.19 40.33
CA GLY A 474 7.68 10.08 41.25
C GLY A 474 7.93 11.57 40.99
N ASN A 475 8.52 11.94 39.84
CA ASN A 475 8.70 13.34 39.44
C ASN A 475 7.39 13.93 38.89
N TRP A 476 6.45 14.22 39.80
CA TRP A 476 5.14 14.76 39.45
C TRP A 476 5.20 16.18 38.86
N GLU A 477 6.22 16.96 39.22
CA GLU A 477 6.44 18.29 38.62
C GLU A 477 6.73 18.18 37.11
N GLY A 478 7.60 17.24 36.72
CA GLY A 478 7.87 16.92 35.33
C GLY A 478 6.62 16.43 34.59
N VAL A 479 5.82 15.56 35.21
CA VAL A 479 4.54 15.09 34.63
C VAL A 479 3.60 16.25 34.35
N VAL A 480 3.39 17.15 35.32
CA VAL A 480 2.50 18.31 35.17
C VAL A 480 3.00 19.21 34.05
N LYS A 481 4.31 19.50 34.00
CA LYS A 481 4.91 20.32 32.95
C LYS A 481 4.68 19.76 31.55
N VAL A 482 4.87 18.44 31.36
CA VAL A 482 4.65 17.79 30.06
C VAL A 482 3.17 17.81 29.67
N ARG A 483 2.26 17.53 30.61
CA ARG A 483 0.81 17.52 30.37
C ARG A 483 0.23 18.91 30.09
N LEU A 484 0.74 19.94 30.77
CA LEU A 484 0.38 21.33 30.48
C LEU A 484 0.76 21.70 29.04
N LYS A 485 1.98 21.34 28.61
CA LYS A 485 2.42 21.57 27.23
C LYS A 485 1.55 20.82 26.21
N MET A 486 1.15 19.58 26.50
CA MET A 486 0.19 18.86 25.63
C MET A 486 -1.14 19.61 25.52
N LYS A 487 -1.65 20.15 26.63
CA LYS A 487 -2.91 20.91 26.67
C LYS A 487 -2.80 22.25 25.92
N GLU A 488 -1.69 22.97 26.07
CA GLU A 488 -1.42 24.24 25.38
C GLU A 488 -1.35 24.06 23.85
N MET A 489 -0.88 22.89 23.40
CA MET A 489 -0.72 22.57 21.97
C MET A 489 -1.87 21.75 21.37
N ASP A 490 -2.97 21.54 22.13
CA ASP A 490 -4.12 20.66 21.80
C ASP A 490 -3.70 19.26 21.30
N ILE A 491 -2.65 18.70 21.91
CA ILE A 491 -2.14 17.37 21.58
C ILE A 491 -2.95 16.34 22.36
N ARG A 492 -3.70 15.49 21.63
CA ARG A 492 -4.52 14.42 22.20
C ARG A 492 -3.86 13.06 22.01
N LYS A 493 -4.03 12.20 23.01
CA LYS A 493 -3.59 10.80 22.96
C LYS A 493 -4.60 9.98 22.15
N ASP A 494 -4.11 9.10 21.29
CA ASP A 494 -4.96 8.12 20.61
C ASP A 494 -5.63 7.19 21.64
N PRO A 495 -6.96 7.02 21.58
CA PRO A 495 -7.64 6.11 22.48
C PRO A 495 -7.33 4.66 22.10
N GLY A 496 -7.25 3.80 23.12
CA GLY A 496 -7.00 2.38 22.93
C GLY A 496 -8.26 1.67 22.48
N CYS A 497 -8.26 1.15 21.26
CA CYS A 497 -9.37 0.43 20.67
C CYS A 497 -8.98 -1.03 20.41
N SER A 498 -9.89 -1.94 20.73
CA SER A 498 -9.76 -3.37 20.42
C SER A 498 -11.01 -3.87 19.72
N TRP A 499 -10.84 -4.80 18.78
CA TRP A 499 -11.97 -5.39 18.06
C TRP A 499 -11.79 -6.89 17.85
N ILE A 500 -12.93 -7.56 17.61
CA ILE A 500 -13.05 -9.00 17.37
C ILE A 500 -14.04 -9.24 16.23
N GLU A 501 -13.71 -10.16 15.33
CA GLU A 501 -14.62 -10.66 14.31
C GLU A 501 -15.38 -11.86 14.85
N LEU A 502 -16.71 -11.80 14.85
CA LEU A 502 -17.61 -12.93 15.13
C LEU A 502 -18.70 -12.99 14.08
N ASP A 503 -18.94 -14.19 13.53
CA ASP A 503 -19.98 -14.44 12.51
C ASP A 503 -19.95 -13.46 11.31
N GLY A 504 -18.73 -13.05 10.91
CA GLY A 504 -18.51 -12.12 9.79
C GLY A 504 -18.73 -10.64 10.13
N VAL A 505 -19.01 -10.31 11.39
CA VAL A 505 -19.20 -8.93 11.87
C VAL A 505 -18.03 -8.53 12.76
N ILE A 506 -17.50 -7.33 12.53
CA ILE A 506 -16.44 -6.74 13.35
C ILE A 506 -17.08 -5.93 14.48
N HIS A 507 -16.82 -6.33 15.72
CA HIS A 507 -17.24 -5.63 16.92
C HIS A 507 -16.08 -4.83 17.50
N GLU A 508 -16.22 -3.51 17.52
CA GLU A 508 -15.22 -2.56 18.00
C GLU A 508 -15.55 -2.11 19.43
N PHE A 509 -14.52 -2.01 20.28
CA PHE A 509 -14.65 -1.63 21.68
C PHE A 509 -13.68 -0.52 22.04
N LEU A 510 -14.27 0.61 22.46
CA LEU A 510 -13.57 1.73 23.08
C LEU A 510 -13.85 1.72 24.59
N VAL A 511 -12.89 2.20 25.37
CA VAL A 511 -13.12 2.43 26.81
C VAL A 511 -14.16 3.56 26.95
N GLU A 512 -15.13 3.40 27.85
CA GLU A 512 -16.28 4.32 28.06
C GLU A 512 -17.37 4.30 26.96
N ASP A 513 -17.27 3.39 25.98
CA ASP A 513 -18.33 3.20 25.00
C ASP A 513 -19.28 2.06 25.39
N ASP A 514 -20.47 2.45 25.85
CA ASP A 514 -21.58 1.53 26.20
C ASP A 514 -22.63 1.41 25.09
N SER A 515 -22.32 1.85 23.86
CA SER A 515 -23.28 1.79 22.73
C SER A 515 -23.56 0.37 22.22
N HIS A 516 -22.75 -0.62 22.63
CA HIS A 516 -22.88 -1.99 22.13
C HIS A 516 -24.20 -2.64 22.61
N PRO A 517 -24.98 -3.31 21.73
CA PRO A 517 -26.28 -3.89 22.08
C PRO A 517 -26.27 -4.93 23.23
N ARG A 518 -25.09 -5.46 23.57
CA ARG A 518 -24.87 -6.44 24.65
C ARG A 518 -24.03 -5.89 25.82
N ALA A 519 -23.98 -4.57 26.00
CA ALA A 519 -23.14 -3.92 27.02
C ALA A 519 -23.34 -4.52 28.43
N GLU A 520 -24.59 -4.71 28.89
CA GLU A 520 -24.89 -5.29 30.20
C GLU A 520 -24.27 -6.68 30.40
N ALA A 521 -24.38 -7.56 29.39
CA ALA A 521 -23.82 -8.90 29.44
C ALA A 521 -22.29 -8.89 29.41
N ILE A 522 -21.68 -7.93 28.72
CA ILE A 522 -20.23 -7.74 28.68
C ILE A 522 -19.73 -7.28 30.05
N HIS A 523 -20.40 -6.31 30.68
CA HIS A 523 -20.07 -5.82 32.03
C HIS A 523 -20.17 -6.94 33.07
N SER A 524 -21.23 -7.75 33.02
CA SER A 524 -21.36 -8.90 33.92
C SER A 524 -20.23 -9.93 33.74
N MET A 525 -19.82 -10.19 32.50
CA MET A 525 -18.68 -11.08 32.23
C MET A 525 -17.34 -10.47 32.68
N LEU A 526 -17.15 -9.16 32.56
CA LEU A 526 -15.97 -8.48 33.11
C LEU A 526 -15.89 -8.68 34.62
N GLU A 527 -17.00 -8.47 35.34
CA GLU A 527 -17.05 -8.71 36.79
C GLU A 527 -16.71 -10.17 37.15
N GLU A 528 -17.26 -11.14 36.41
CA GLU A 528 -16.92 -12.56 36.58
C GLU A 528 -15.42 -12.79 36.37
N MET A 529 -14.86 -12.31 35.25
CA MET A 529 -13.44 -12.43 34.95
C MET A 529 -12.58 -11.82 36.07
N SER A 530 -12.97 -10.67 36.60
CA SER A 530 -12.28 -9.98 37.71
C SER A 530 -12.28 -10.84 38.97
N ASN A 531 -13.42 -11.43 39.32
CA ASN A 531 -13.56 -12.28 40.50
C ASN A 531 -12.74 -13.58 40.35
N GLN A 532 -12.78 -14.22 39.18
CA GLN A 532 -11.98 -15.41 38.88
C GLN A 532 -10.48 -15.11 38.93
N LEU A 533 -10.05 -13.99 38.35
CA LEU A 533 -8.65 -13.55 38.41
C LEU A 533 -8.19 -13.33 39.85
N LYS A 534 -8.99 -12.64 40.68
CA LYS A 534 -8.68 -12.44 42.11
C LYS A 534 -8.54 -13.77 42.86
N SER A 535 -9.37 -14.77 42.53
CA SER A 535 -9.34 -16.09 43.19
C SER A 535 -8.02 -16.83 42.97
N VAL A 536 -7.34 -16.61 41.85
CA VAL A 536 -6.03 -17.19 41.53
C VAL A 536 -4.85 -16.29 41.91
N GLY A 537 -5.11 -15.23 42.69
CA GLY A 537 -4.08 -14.34 43.22
C GLY A 537 -3.64 -13.22 42.28
N TYR A 538 -4.35 -12.96 41.18
CA TYR A 538 -4.06 -11.82 40.33
C TYR A 538 -4.29 -10.50 41.08
N ARG A 539 -3.32 -9.59 40.97
CA ARG A 539 -3.41 -8.22 41.45
C ARG A 539 -3.19 -7.28 40.27
N PRO A 540 -4.13 -6.37 39.98
CA PRO A 540 -3.95 -5.39 38.92
C PRO A 540 -2.66 -4.59 39.13
N ASN A 541 -1.84 -4.47 38.09
CA ASN A 541 -0.59 -3.70 38.17
C ASN A 541 -0.89 -2.20 38.05
N THR A 542 -1.24 -1.56 39.15
CA THR A 542 -1.62 -0.14 39.19
C THR A 542 -0.49 0.82 38.84
N THR A 543 0.78 0.36 38.83
CA THR A 543 1.91 1.15 38.32
C THR A 543 1.79 1.48 36.82
N GLN A 544 0.97 0.73 36.08
CA GLN A 544 0.67 1.00 34.67
C GLN A 544 -0.31 2.16 34.48
N VAL A 545 -1.05 2.54 35.53
CA VAL A 545 -1.94 3.70 35.51
C VAL A 545 -1.18 4.90 36.04
N LEU A 546 -0.57 5.64 35.12
CA LEU A 546 0.28 6.79 35.40
C LEU A 546 -0.56 8.07 35.56
N LEU A 547 -1.71 7.94 36.23
CA LEU A 547 -2.59 9.03 36.65
C LEU A 547 -2.45 9.19 38.16
N ASN A 548 -2.43 10.45 38.62
CA ASN A 548 -2.45 10.75 40.06
C ASN A 548 -3.89 10.66 40.59
N VAL A 549 -4.40 9.44 40.63
CA VAL A 549 -5.72 9.06 41.13
C VAL A 549 -5.57 8.04 42.24
N ASP A 550 -6.63 7.80 43.01
CA ASP A 550 -6.58 6.82 44.08
C ASP A 550 -6.39 5.38 43.53
N GLU A 551 -5.94 4.46 44.39
CA GLU A 551 -5.66 3.09 43.96
C GLU A 551 -6.92 2.34 43.47
N LYS A 552 -8.12 2.76 43.90
CA LYS A 552 -9.38 2.14 43.46
C LYS A 552 -9.72 2.55 42.03
N GLU A 553 -9.54 3.83 41.70
CA GLU A 553 -9.71 4.39 40.36
C GLU A 553 -8.68 3.81 39.39
N LYS A 554 -7.42 3.60 39.81
CA LYS A 554 -6.43 2.90 38.99
C LYS A 554 -6.85 1.47 38.67
N GLN A 555 -7.33 0.73 39.67
CA GLN A 555 -7.83 -0.64 39.46
C GLN A 555 -9.04 -0.67 38.53
N SER A 556 -9.97 0.29 38.68
CA SER A 556 -11.13 0.44 37.81
C SER A 556 -10.73 0.71 36.36
N ALA A 557 -9.79 1.63 36.11
CA ALA A 557 -9.30 1.93 34.77
C ALA A 557 -8.71 0.69 34.07
N LEU A 558 -7.90 -0.11 34.78
CA LEU A 558 -7.35 -1.37 34.26
C LEU A 558 -8.42 -2.43 33.98
N HIS A 559 -9.54 -2.37 34.69
CA HIS A 559 -10.63 -3.34 34.54
C HIS A 559 -11.31 -3.21 33.17
N TYR A 560 -11.49 -1.98 32.70
CA TYR A 560 -12.23 -1.64 31.48
C TYR A 560 -11.33 -1.37 30.26
N HIS A 561 -10.09 -1.88 30.25
CA HIS A 561 -9.28 -1.84 29.03
C HIS A 561 -9.95 -2.58 27.88
N SER A 562 -9.91 -2.00 26.67
CA SER A 562 -10.64 -2.51 25.50
C SER A 562 -10.32 -3.96 25.14
N GLU A 563 -9.12 -4.45 25.42
CA GLU A 563 -8.78 -5.88 25.24
C GLU A 563 -9.63 -6.79 26.13
N LYS A 564 -9.83 -6.40 27.39
CA LYS A 564 -10.62 -7.17 28.35
C LYS A 564 -12.10 -7.16 27.96
N ILE A 565 -12.60 -6.02 27.49
CA ILE A 565 -13.97 -5.87 26.96
C ILE A 565 -14.17 -6.80 25.75
N ALA A 566 -13.24 -6.78 24.78
CA ALA A 566 -13.30 -7.62 23.60
C ALA A 566 -13.23 -9.12 23.94
N ILE A 567 -12.40 -9.51 24.93
CA ILE A 567 -12.32 -10.89 25.41
C ILE A 567 -13.60 -11.30 26.14
N ALA A 568 -14.14 -10.45 27.01
CA ALA A 568 -15.40 -10.71 27.72
C ALA A 568 -16.53 -10.93 26.71
N PHE A 569 -16.64 -10.06 25.70
CA PHE A 569 -17.57 -10.23 24.59
C PHE A 569 -17.34 -11.55 23.83
N GLY A 570 -16.09 -11.89 23.53
CA GLY A 570 -15.72 -13.17 22.90
C GLY A 570 -16.12 -14.39 23.72
N LEU A 571 -15.97 -14.33 25.06
CA LEU A 571 -16.33 -15.42 25.97
C LEU A 571 -17.84 -15.67 26.03
N ILE A 572 -18.66 -14.61 26.09
CA ILE A 572 -20.13 -14.73 26.10
C ILE A 572 -20.76 -15.04 24.74
N SER A 573 -20.00 -14.89 23.66
CA SER A 573 -20.52 -14.98 22.28
C SER A 573 -20.06 -16.23 21.54
N THR A 574 -19.08 -16.98 22.06
CA THR A 574 -18.54 -18.16 21.39
C THR A 574 -18.60 -19.41 22.26
N ARG A 575 -18.79 -20.56 21.62
CA ARG A 575 -18.76 -21.87 22.31
C ARG A 575 -17.43 -22.07 23.03
N PRO A 576 -17.39 -22.77 24.18
CA PRO A 576 -16.15 -23.08 24.89
C PRO A 576 -15.06 -23.64 23.97
N GLN A 577 -13.79 -23.37 24.29
CA GLN A 577 -12.59 -23.78 23.54
C GLN A 577 -12.37 -23.15 22.14
N THR A 578 -13.37 -22.49 21.53
CA THR A 578 -13.19 -21.73 20.27
C THR A 578 -12.12 -20.63 20.42
N PRO A 579 -11.01 -20.61 19.66
CA PRO A 579 -9.99 -19.58 19.85
C PRO A 579 -10.53 -18.16 19.67
N LEU A 580 -10.23 -17.26 20.61
CA LEU A 580 -10.59 -15.85 20.52
C LEU A 580 -9.48 -15.09 19.77
N ARG A 581 -9.84 -14.24 18.81
CA ARG A 581 -8.91 -13.42 18.03
C ARG A 581 -9.24 -11.96 18.22
N VAL A 582 -8.37 -11.23 18.91
CA VAL A 582 -8.54 -9.81 19.20
C VAL A 582 -7.45 -9.03 18.50
N VAL A 583 -7.80 -7.90 17.91
CA VAL A 583 -6.84 -6.94 17.36
C VAL A 583 -6.90 -5.67 18.18
N LYS A 584 -5.74 -5.07 18.46
CA LYS A 584 -5.59 -3.80 19.18
C LYS A 584 -4.80 -2.80 18.33
N ASN A 585 -5.24 -1.55 18.29
CA ASN A 585 -4.55 -0.46 17.58
C ASN A 585 -3.23 -0.02 18.27
N LEU A 586 -3.14 -0.16 19.59
CA LEU A 586 -1.98 0.17 20.42
C LEU A 586 -1.26 -1.09 20.90
N ARG A 587 -0.08 -0.91 21.50
CA ARG A 587 0.62 -1.99 22.23
C ARG A 587 -0.19 -2.38 23.46
N VAL A 588 -0.29 -3.68 23.73
CA VAL A 588 -0.95 -4.22 24.94
C VAL A 588 -0.20 -3.71 26.18
N CYS A 589 -0.86 -3.44 27.32
CA CYS A 589 -0.14 -3.07 28.55
C CYS A 589 0.26 -4.31 29.37
N GLU A 590 1.20 -4.16 30.29
CA GLU A 590 1.75 -5.29 31.07
C GLU A 590 0.68 -5.99 31.93
N ASP A 591 -0.26 -5.20 32.46
CA ASP A 591 -1.41 -5.69 33.21
C ASP A 591 -2.33 -6.55 32.33
N CYS A 592 -2.73 -6.03 31.17
CA CYS A 592 -3.56 -6.77 30.22
C CYS A 592 -2.86 -8.05 29.78
N HIS A 593 -1.57 -8.00 29.43
CA HIS A 593 -0.79 -9.18 29.05
C HIS A 593 -0.80 -10.25 30.16
N SER A 594 -0.56 -9.87 31.41
CA SER A 594 -0.57 -10.78 32.56
C SER A 594 -1.96 -11.34 32.84
N SER A 595 -3.00 -10.50 32.75
CA SER A 595 -4.39 -10.93 32.93
C SER A 595 -4.81 -11.93 31.85
N MET A 596 -4.43 -11.72 30.59
CA MET A 596 -4.80 -12.58 29.47
C MET A 596 -4.19 -13.97 29.56
N LYS A 597 -2.96 -14.10 30.09
CA LYS A 597 -2.39 -15.40 30.43
C LYS A 597 -3.31 -16.15 31.40
N LEU A 598 -3.68 -15.51 32.51
CA LEU A 598 -4.51 -16.16 33.52
C LEU A 598 -5.91 -16.47 33.00
N VAL A 599 -6.53 -15.56 32.24
CA VAL A 599 -7.82 -15.80 31.58
C VAL A 599 -7.73 -17.01 30.64
N SER A 600 -6.66 -17.15 29.85
CA SER A 600 -6.46 -18.31 28.97
C SER A 600 -6.46 -19.64 29.74
N LYS A 601 -5.92 -19.64 30.96
CA LYS A 601 -5.88 -20.81 31.85
C LYS A 601 -7.22 -21.06 32.55
N ILE A 602 -7.82 -20.03 33.13
CA ILE A 602 -9.08 -20.11 33.89
C ILE A 602 -10.21 -20.61 33.00
N TYR A 603 -10.35 -20.03 31.80
CA TYR A 603 -11.44 -20.33 30.88
C TYR A 603 -11.08 -21.44 29.88
N ASN A 604 -9.89 -22.06 30.01
CA ASN A 604 -9.35 -23.05 29.09
C ASN A 604 -9.53 -22.63 27.61
N ARG A 605 -9.01 -21.44 27.31
CA ARG A 605 -9.28 -20.73 26.06
C ARG A 605 -7.99 -20.24 25.44
N LYS A 606 -7.75 -20.60 24.17
CA LYS A 606 -6.70 -19.97 23.37
C LYS A 606 -7.13 -18.54 23.02
N ILE A 607 -6.31 -17.56 23.38
CA ILE A 607 -6.55 -16.14 23.08
C ILE A 607 -5.39 -15.66 22.22
N ILE A 608 -5.69 -15.18 21.02
CA ILE A 608 -4.72 -14.65 20.07
C ILE A 608 -4.95 -13.16 19.99
N VAL A 609 -3.99 -12.36 20.45
CA VAL A 609 -4.09 -10.90 20.40
C VAL A 609 -3.03 -10.34 19.48
N ARG A 610 -3.44 -9.62 18.44
CA ARG A 610 -2.56 -8.81 17.60
C ARG A 610 -2.51 -7.41 18.15
N ASP A 611 -1.34 -6.97 18.60
CA ASP A 611 -1.10 -5.55 18.88
C ASP A 611 -0.52 -4.84 17.63
N ARG A 612 -0.09 -3.59 17.78
CA ARG A 612 0.47 -2.81 16.66
C ARG A 612 1.69 -3.47 15.99
N LYS A 613 2.49 -4.26 16.73
CA LYS A 613 3.77 -4.82 16.25
C LYS A 613 3.70 -6.33 15.99
N ARG A 614 2.95 -7.09 16.79
CA ARG A 614 3.02 -8.56 16.78
C ARG A 614 1.81 -9.26 17.39
N PHE A 615 1.82 -10.58 17.29
CA PHE A 615 0.88 -11.46 17.97
C PHE A 615 1.40 -11.93 19.33
N HIS A 616 0.45 -12.04 20.25
CA HIS A 616 0.59 -12.72 21.53
C HIS A 616 -0.39 -13.88 21.54
N HIS A 617 0.12 -15.11 21.59
CA HIS A 617 -0.70 -16.32 21.69
C HIS A 617 -0.72 -16.76 23.15
N PHE A 618 -1.84 -16.54 23.82
CA PHE A 618 -2.06 -16.93 25.21
C PHE A 618 -2.72 -18.30 25.26
N GLU A 619 -2.07 -19.24 25.93
CA GLU A 619 -2.54 -20.61 26.05
C GLU A 619 -2.05 -21.20 27.39
N ASN A 620 -2.96 -21.79 28.17
CA ASN A 620 -2.64 -22.46 29.44
C ASN A 620 -1.83 -21.62 30.46
N GLY A 621 -1.99 -20.30 30.45
CA GLY A 621 -1.27 -19.42 31.40
C GLY A 621 0.09 -18.92 30.90
N SER A 622 0.50 -19.26 29.68
CA SER A 622 1.72 -18.76 29.06
C SER A 622 1.39 -17.88 27.85
N CYS A 623 2.38 -17.14 27.36
CA CYS A 623 2.30 -16.38 26.12
C CYS A 623 3.47 -16.79 25.21
N SER A 624 3.22 -16.88 23.90
CA SER A 624 4.25 -17.19 22.89
C SER A 624 5.47 -16.27 22.91
N CYS A 625 5.39 -15.12 23.56
CA CYS A 625 6.49 -14.17 23.65
C CYS A 625 7.49 -14.41 24.77
N MET A 626 7.21 -15.35 25.69
CA MET A 626 8.09 -15.61 26.84
C MET A 626 8.42 -14.34 27.67
N ASP A 627 7.47 -13.41 27.76
CA ASP A 627 7.61 -12.10 28.44
C ASP A 627 8.65 -11.16 27.87
N TYR A 628 9.16 -11.45 26.68
CA TYR A 628 10.03 -10.58 25.91
C TYR A 628 9.19 -9.85 24.84
N TRP A 629 8.72 -8.63 25.11
CA TRP A 629 8.05 -7.76 24.11
C TRP A 629 8.54 -6.33 24.12
#